data_AF-A0A3P7UEE2-F1
#
_entry.id   AF-A0A3P7UEE2-F1
#
_cell.length_a   1.000
_cell.length_b   1.000
_cell.length_c   1.000
_cell.angle_alpha   90.00
_cell.angle_beta   90.00
_cell.angle_gamma   90.00
#
_symmetry.space_group_name_H-M   'P 1'
#
loop_
_entity.id
_entity.type
_entity.pdbx_description
1 polymer ?
#
loop_
_entity_poly.entity_id
_entity_poly.type
_entity_poly.pdbx_seq_one_letter_code
_entity_poly.pdbx_strand_id
1 'polypeptide(L)'
;MFIFQAIRNQVIAGEIEHVVIDNLQFLVGLAILNDETANSFERFHQQDRFIGLMRSIATDCMTHITMVVHPRKTNGGEDLDVHHFGGSGRVTQEADNVFAIQRRRDEADRRRFRKFLY
;
A
#
# COMPACT_ATOMS: atom_id res chain seq x y z
N MET A 1 -3.42 -2.51 14.92
CA MET A 1 -4.37 -1.44 15.33
C MET A 1 -3.70 -0.30 16.12
N PHE A 2 -2.56 -0.52 16.78
CA PHE A 2 -1.75 0.54 17.41
C PHE A 2 -1.29 1.65 16.45
N ILE A 3 -0.75 1.27 15.27
CA ILE A 3 -0.27 2.22 14.25
C ILE A 3 -1.39 3.16 13.78
N PHE A 4 -2.61 2.64 13.57
CA PHE A 4 -3.77 3.45 13.21
C PHE A 4 -4.05 4.54 14.26
N GLN A 5 -4.09 4.17 15.55
CA GLN A 5 -4.36 5.13 16.61
C GLN A 5 -3.26 6.19 16.70
N ALA A 6 -2.00 5.80 16.53
CA ALA A 6 -0.90 6.75 16.49
C ALA A 6 -1.04 7.75 15.34
N ILE A 7 -1.33 7.29 14.12
CA ILE A 7 -1.56 8.16 12.95
C ILE A 7 -2.74 9.11 13.23
N ARG A 8 -3.88 8.58 13.67
CA ARG A 8 -5.10 9.37 13.93
C ARG A 8 -4.86 10.45 14.99
N ASN A 9 -4.21 10.08 16.10
CA ASN A 9 -3.90 11.04 17.17
C ASN A 9 -3.00 12.16 16.67
N GLN A 10 -1.99 11.82 15.84
CA GLN A 10 -1.07 12.81 15.29
C GLN A 10 -1.75 13.71 14.25
N VAL A 11 -2.67 13.16 13.45
CA VAL A 11 -3.48 13.94 12.50
C VAL A 11 -4.32 14.98 13.22
N ILE A 12 -5.01 14.57 14.29
CA ILE A 12 -5.88 15.49 15.06
C ILE A 12 -5.04 16.52 15.82
N ALA A 13 -4.02 16.08 16.54
CA ALA A 13 -3.23 16.97 17.40
C ALA A 13 -2.35 17.94 16.60
N GLY A 14 -1.88 17.51 15.43
CA GLY A 14 -1.01 18.30 14.57
C GLY A 14 -1.71 18.98 13.40
N GLU A 15 -3.05 18.90 13.31
CA GLU A 15 -3.85 19.44 12.21
C GLU A 15 -3.29 19.04 10.83
N ILE A 16 -2.93 17.77 10.68
CA ILE A 16 -2.24 17.28 9.47
C ILE A 16 -3.24 17.17 8.32
N GLU A 17 -2.96 17.91 7.25
CA GLU A 17 -3.78 17.91 6.04
C GLU A 17 -3.40 16.79 5.05
N HIS A 18 -2.17 16.26 5.10
CA HIS A 18 -1.72 15.21 4.18
C HIS A 18 -0.82 14.18 4.87
N VAL A 19 -1.19 12.91 4.77
CA VAL A 19 -0.40 11.78 5.24
C VAL A 19 0.06 10.94 4.06
N VAL A 20 1.36 10.63 4.02
CA VAL A 20 1.95 9.71 3.05
C VAL A 20 2.39 8.44 3.77
N ILE A 21 1.90 7.29 3.31
CA ILE A 21 2.23 5.98 3.85
C ILE A 21 3.00 5.20 2.78
N ASP A 22 4.31 5.07 2.98
CA ASP A 22 5.16 4.25 2.10
C ASP A 22 5.34 2.83 2.64
N ASN A 23 5.05 1.92 1.72
CA ASN A 23 4.92 0.48 1.75
C ASN A 23 3.91 -0.11 2.75
N LEU A 24 2.64 -0.12 2.33
CA LEU A 24 1.54 -0.78 3.04
C LEU A 24 1.85 -2.23 3.42
N GLN A 25 2.49 -3.01 2.54
CA GLN A 25 2.77 -4.43 2.81
C GLN A 25 3.78 -4.61 3.93
N PHE A 26 4.79 -3.75 4.00
CA PHE A 26 5.74 -3.76 5.11
C PHE A 26 5.07 -3.33 6.41
N LEU A 27 4.30 -2.24 6.37
CA LEU A 27 3.60 -1.71 7.55
C LEU A 27 2.65 -2.73 8.17
N VAL A 28 1.86 -3.41 7.34
CA VAL A 28 0.95 -4.48 7.80
C VAL A 28 1.74 -5.72 8.21
N GLY A 29 2.85 -6.03 7.54
CA GLY A 29 3.77 -7.09 7.93
C GLY A 29 4.30 -6.90 9.35
N LEU A 30 4.76 -5.69 9.70
CA LEU A 30 5.20 -5.34 11.06
C LEU A 30 4.11 -5.53 12.11
N ALA A 31 2.86 -5.21 11.78
CA ALA A 31 1.73 -5.37 12.68
C ALA A 31 1.39 -6.84 12.97
N ILE A 32 1.85 -7.76 12.12
CA ILE A 32 1.61 -9.21 12.17
C ILE A 32 2.85 -9.97 12.71
N LEU A 33 4.01 -9.33 12.89
CA LEU A 33 5.25 -9.98 13.34
C LEU A 33 5.15 -10.70 14.70
N ASN A 34 4.10 -10.47 15.49
CA ASN A 34 3.85 -11.21 16.73
C ASN A 34 3.07 -12.54 16.52
N ASP A 35 2.70 -12.87 15.28
CA ASP A 35 1.96 -14.07 14.92
C ASP A 35 2.68 -14.84 13.81
N GLU A 36 3.59 -15.73 14.22
CA GLU A 36 4.36 -16.59 13.32
C GLU A 36 3.47 -17.55 12.50
N THR A 37 2.18 -17.68 12.85
CA THR A 37 1.22 -18.55 12.17
C THR A 37 0.38 -17.83 11.11
N ALA A 38 0.50 -16.51 11.01
CA ALA A 38 -0.33 -15.70 10.12
C ALA A 38 -0.09 -16.03 8.65
N ASN A 39 -1.09 -16.66 8.05
CA ASN A 39 -1.07 -17.07 6.65
C ASN A 39 -1.20 -15.86 5.70
N SER A 40 -0.87 -16.05 4.42
CA SER A 40 -0.96 -14.98 3.41
C SER A 40 -2.35 -14.35 3.32
N PHE A 41 -3.41 -15.13 3.59
CA PHE A 41 -4.80 -14.69 3.55
C PHE A 41 -5.10 -13.65 4.65
N GLU A 42 -4.63 -13.90 5.86
CA GLU A 42 -4.77 -12.99 6.99
C GLU A 42 -4.03 -11.66 6.74
N ARG A 43 -2.87 -11.71 6.09
CA ARG A 43 -2.16 -10.48 5.67
C ARG A 43 -2.99 -9.62 4.72
N PHE A 44 -3.74 -10.22 3.79
CA PHE A 44 -4.62 -9.46 2.89
C PHE A 44 -5.80 -8.84 3.65
N HIS A 45 -6.42 -9.59 4.56
CA HIS A 45 -7.50 -9.04 5.39
C HIS A 45 -7.03 -7.89 6.28
N GLN A 46 -5.82 -7.97 6.83
CA GLN A 46 -5.26 -6.88 7.62
C GLN A 46 -4.91 -5.67 6.76
N GLN A 47 -4.45 -5.86 5.52
CA GLN A 47 -4.30 -4.76 4.56
C GLN A 47 -5.63 -4.08 4.30
N ASP A 48 -6.67 -4.83 3.93
CA ASP A 48 -8.00 -4.29 3.67
C ASP A 48 -8.57 -3.53 4.87
N ARG A 49 -8.39 -4.09 6.07
CA ARG A 49 -8.82 -3.44 7.31
C ARG A 49 -8.06 -2.16 7.55
N PHE A 50 -6.74 -2.14 7.33
CA PHE A 50 -5.93 -0.95 7.50
C PHE A 50 -6.34 0.16 6.53
N ILE A 51 -6.67 -0.20 5.28
CA ILE A 51 -7.17 0.74 4.27
C ILE A 51 -8.48 1.37 4.71
N GLY A 52 -9.44 0.57 5.19
CA GLY A 52 -10.71 1.09 5.71
C GLY A 52 -10.51 2.06 6.89
N LEU A 53 -9.52 1.80 7.75
CA LEU A 53 -9.16 2.70 8.84
C LEU A 53 -8.51 4.01 8.34
N MET A 54 -7.73 3.97 7.25
CA MET A 54 -7.20 5.18 6.63
C MET A 54 -8.29 6.00 5.95
N ARG A 55 -9.25 5.33 5.30
CA ARG A 55 -10.45 5.97 4.73
C ARG A 55 -11.25 6.71 5.80
N SER A 56 -11.43 6.15 7.00
CA SER A 56 -12.12 6.86 8.08
C SER A 56 -11.36 8.10 8.53
N ILE A 57 -10.02 8.08 8.59
CA ILE A 57 -9.23 9.30 8.89
C ILE A 57 -9.45 10.35 7.80
N ALA A 58 -9.42 9.95 6.54
CA ALA A 58 -9.62 10.87 5.43
C ALA A 58 -10.97 11.59 5.50
N THR A 59 -12.03 10.83 5.78
CA THR A 59 -13.39 11.36 5.91
C THR A 59 -13.58 12.19 7.19
N ASP A 60 -13.20 11.65 8.34
CA ASP A 60 -13.52 12.25 9.64
C ASP A 60 -12.65 13.46 9.97
N CYS A 61 -11.42 13.50 9.45
CA CYS A 61 -10.43 14.54 9.76
C CYS A 61 -10.15 15.49 8.58
N MET A 62 -10.82 15.32 7.42
CA MET A 62 -10.52 16.06 6.18
C MET A 62 -9.05 15.97 5.75
N THR A 63 -8.38 14.87 6.08
CA THR A 63 -6.96 14.65 5.75
C THR A 63 -6.83 13.89 4.44
N HIS A 64 -6.01 14.39 3.51
CA HIS A 64 -5.66 13.63 2.33
C HIS A 64 -4.72 12.47 2.71
N ILE A 65 -4.99 11.26 2.21
CA ILE A 65 -4.14 10.09 2.44
C ILE A 65 -3.57 9.62 1.10
N THR A 66 -2.24 9.54 1.01
CA THR A 66 -1.55 8.89 -0.10
C THR A 66 -0.88 7.63 0.41
N MET A 67 -1.11 6.51 -0.28
CA MET A 67 -0.61 5.21 0.14
C MET A 67 0.10 4.51 -1.00
N VAL A 68 1.31 4.01 -0.72
CA VAL A 68 2.10 3.23 -1.68
C VAL A 68 1.85 1.74 -1.45
N VAL A 69 1.37 1.08 -2.50
CA VAL A 69 1.09 -0.36 -2.52
C VAL A 69 1.86 -1.00 -3.66
N HIS A 70 2.68 -2.00 -3.37
CA HIS A 70 3.39 -2.74 -4.40
C HIS A 70 2.49 -3.79 -5.04
N PRO A 71 2.48 -3.95 -6.38
CA PRO A 71 1.79 -5.06 -7.01
C PRO A 71 2.45 -6.39 -6.67
N ARG A 72 1.71 -7.48 -6.78
CA ARG A 72 2.28 -8.83 -6.67
C ARG A 72 3.26 -9.07 -7.82
N LYS A 73 4.23 -9.96 -7.58
CA LYS A 73 5.15 -10.41 -8.63
C LYS A 73 4.34 -11.08 -9.74
N THR A 74 4.27 -10.45 -10.90
CA THR A 74 3.71 -11.01 -12.12
C THR A 74 4.82 -11.58 -13.00
N ASN A 75 4.44 -12.39 -13.98
CA ASN A 75 5.38 -12.82 -15.01
C ASN A 75 5.84 -11.58 -15.80
N GLY A 76 7.14 -11.45 -16.02
CA GLY A 76 7.70 -10.26 -16.65
C GLY A 76 7.16 -10.06 -18.07
N GLY A 77 6.55 -8.90 -18.33
CA GLY A 77 6.07 -8.52 -19.66
C GLY A 77 4.58 -8.19 -19.73
N GLU A 78 3.81 -8.51 -18.68
CA GLU A 78 2.39 -8.17 -18.59
C GLU A 78 2.19 -6.73 -18.10
N ASP A 79 1.17 -6.06 -18.64
CA ASP A 79 0.74 -4.74 -18.17
C ASP A 79 0.12 -4.83 -16.77
N LEU A 80 0.32 -3.79 -15.95
CA LEU A 80 -0.31 -3.71 -14.63
C LEU A 80 -1.83 -3.56 -14.76
N ASP A 81 -2.53 -4.67 -14.61
CA ASP A 81 -3.96 -4.71 -14.31
C ASP A 81 -4.27 -4.52 -12.81
N VAL A 82 -5.48 -4.04 -12.51
CA VAL A 82 -6.08 -3.87 -11.18
C VAL A 82 -6.02 -5.18 -10.37
N HIS A 83 -6.12 -6.33 -11.04
CA HIS A 83 -6.02 -7.64 -10.40
C HIS A 83 -4.63 -7.95 -9.83
N HIS A 84 -3.57 -7.28 -10.30
CA HIS A 84 -2.20 -7.50 -9.82
C HIS A 84 -1.90 -6.90 -8.44
N PHE A 85 -2.76 -6.02 -7.92
CA PHE A 85 -2.64 -5.46 -6.57
C PHE A 85 -3.17 -6.41 -5.48
N GLY A 86 -3.57 -7.63 -5.87
CA GLY A 86 -3.92 -8.82 -5.08
C GLY A 86 -4.25 -8.67 -3.60
N GLY A 87 -5.53 -8.89 -3.24
CA GLY A 87 -5.98 -9.12 -1.86
C GLY A 87 -7.50 -9.19 -1.74
N SER A 88 -8.21 -8.17 -2.22
CA SER A 88 -9.68 -8.21 -2.39
C SER A 88 -10.25 -7.15 -3.35
N GLY A 89 -9.41 -6.38 -4.05
CA GLY A 89 -9.88 -5.22 -4.80
C GLY A 89 -10.35 -4.05 -3.91
N ARG A 90 -10.42 -4.22 -2.57
CA ARG A 90 -10.79 -3.13 -1.66
C ARG A 90 -9.85 -1.95 -1.71
N VAL A 91 -8.54 -2.18 -1.90
CA VAL A 91 -7.56 -1.09 -2.06
C VAL A 91 -8.00 -0.12 -3.16
N THR A 92 -8.43 -0.66 -4.30
CA THR A 92 -8.84 0.13 -5.45
C THR A 92 -10.31 0.56 -5.39
N GLN A 93 -11.14 -0.05 -4.54
CA GLN A 93 -12.54 0.34 -4.31
C GLN A 93 -12.67 1.48 -3.29
N GLU A 94 -11.83 1.49 -2.24
CA GLU A 94 -11.87 2.50 -1.17
C GLU A 94 -11.11 3.78 -1.54
N ALA A 95 -10.18 3.70 -2.49
CA ALA A 95 -9.41 4.83 -2.95
C ALA A 95 -10.22 5.71 -3.92
N ASP A 96 -10.20 7.03 -3.72
CA ASP A 96 -10.81 7.98 -4.66
C ASP A 96 -10.01 8.08 -5.97
N ASN A 97 -8.68 7.92 -5.88
CA ASN A 97 -7.76 7.97 -7.02
C ASN A 97 -6.75 6.81 -6.95
N VAL A 98 -6.45 6.21 -8.10
CA VAL A 98 -5.45 5.15 -8.23
C VAL A 98 -4.45 5.54 -9.31
N PHE A 99 -3.18 5.65 -8.94
CA PHE A 99 -2.08 5.87 -9.88
C PHE A 99 -1.24 4.59 -10.00
N ALA A 100 -1.19 4.02 -11.20
CA ALA A 100 -0.33 2.88 -11.51
C ALA A 100 0.88 3.33 -12.32
N ILE A 101 2.09 3.07 -11.81
CA ILE A 101 3.35 3.42 -12.48
C ILE A 101 4.02 2.12 -12.93
N GLN A 102 4.09 1.91 -14.24
CA GLN A 102 4.79 0.79 -14.85
C GLN A 102 5.91 1.29 -15.76
N ARG A 103 7.15 0.88 -15.48
CA ARG A 103 8.27 1.11 -16.41
C ARG A 103 8.29 -0.02 -17.44
N ARG A 104 7.90 0.28 -18.69
CA ARG A 104 8.13 -0.61 -19.84
C ARG A 104 9.61 -0.55 -20.24
N ARG A 105 10.24 -1.72 -20.42
CA ARG A 105 11.62 -1.77 -20.93
C ARG A 105 11.59 -2.00 -22.43
N ASP A 106 12.17 -1.08 -23.18
CA ASP A 106 12.57 -1.33 -24.55
C ASP A 106 13.91 -2.09 -24.59
N GLU A 107 14.33 -2.51 -25.80
CA GLU A 107 15.61 -3.21 -25.97
C GLU A 107 16.83 -2.36 -25.58
N ALA A 108 16.72 -1.04 -25.64
CA ALA A 108 17.81 -0.12 -25.30
C ALA A 108 18.02 -0.05 -23.77
N ASP A 109 16.94 -0.08 -22.99
CA ASP A 109 16.96 0.00 -21.53
C ASP A 109 17.39 -1.33 -20.89
N ARG A 110 17.16 -2.48 -21.57
CA ARG A 110 17.66 -3.80 -21.14
C ARG A 110 19.19 -3.91 -21.14
N ARG A 111 19.87 -3.12 -21.96
CA ARG A 111 21.34 -3.13 -22.11
C ARG A 111 22.07 -2.32 -21.02
N ARG A 112 21.36 -1.52 -20.23
CA ARG A 112 21.95 -0.77 -19.11
C ARG A 112 22.04 -1.65 -17.87
N PHE A 113 23.28 -1.96 -17.44
CA PHE A 113 23.53 -2.60 -16.15
C PHE A 113 23.04 -1.71 -15.00
N ARG A 114 22.34 -2.31 -14.03
CA ARG A 114 21.81 -1.57 -12.88
C ARG A 114 22.90 -1.33 -11.83
N LYS A 115 22.86 -0.17 -11.19
CA LYS A 115 23.44 0.09 -9.87
C LYS A 115 22.32 0.10 -8.83
N PHE A 116 21.77 -1.05 -8.42
CA PHE A 116 21.11 -1.19 -7.10
C PHE A 116 21.20 -2.65 -6.65
N LEU A 117 21.41 -2.81 -5.34
CA LEU A 117 21.76 -4.03 -4.63
C LEU A 117 20.67 -5.12 -4.76
N TYR A 118 21.14 -6.35 -4.76
CA TYR A 118 20.38 -7.60 -4.75
C TYR A 118 19.31 -7.64 -3.66
#